data_AF-L8EXV7-F1
#
_entry.id   AF-L8EXV7-F1
#
_cell.length_a   1.000
_cell.length_b   1.000
_cell.length_c   1.000
_cell.angle_alpha   90.00
_cell.angle_beta   90.00
_cell.angle_gamma   90.00
#
_symmetry.space_group_name_H-M   'P 1'
#
loop_
_entity.id
_entity.type
_entity.pdbx_description
1 polymer ?
#
loop_
_entity_poly.entity_id
_entity_poly.type
_entity_poly.pdbx_seq_one_letter_code
_entity_poly.pdbx_strand_id
1 'polypeptide(L)'
;MEALAVRLSGLDAYVDGAMRVITFYDTLMRRRVDLPALARASAGLAECVAAICLHGTGRAIRFAPDGRPAPAPPQPASTTVPITLDDEEIGTVWLERPGPPNPLDEVLLERLALASAAAAERYGPARTTMADPALVELAISPDSDEAARARALRLLGFAAGLPVHVVAVRTRLPLDRIGALICPARPVKAAPLAEVGVLLATTVDRTRFPAGAHAGIGAADSPHRSWQQARTALRFTTPRRPVLHHTDLGAVALLAEVPRDAIRDNTDVAAIARLAAHPEDLETLDAYCATGSLRRAADLLHLHHSSVSRRLAQISDALDIDLTDPMGLTRATFALTAWRLLDG
;
A
#
# COMPACT_ATOMS: atom_id res chain seq x y z
N MET A 1 -35.32 30.03 23.52
CA MET A 1 -35.73 29.38 22.25
C MET A 1 -37.06 29.94 21.72
N GLU A 2 -38.03 30.30 22.56
CA GLU A 2 -39.33 30.86 22.11
C GLU A 2 -39.22 32.23 21.40
N ALA A 3 -38.28 33.09 21.79
CA ALA A 3 -38.10 34.41 21.15
C ALA A 3 -37.57 34.35 19.71
N LEU A 4 -36.95 33.24 19.29
CA LEU A 4 -36.52 32.99 17.91
C LEU A 4 -37.64 32.40 17.06
N ALA A 5 -38.50 31.56 17.66
CA ALA A 5 -39.68 31.00 16.98
C ALA A 5 -40.69 32.09 16.57
N VAL A 6 -40.82 33.16 17.36
CA VAL A 6 -41.73 34.29 17.07
C VAL A 6 -41.19 35.25 15.99
N ARG A 7 -39.89 35.25 15.69
CA ARG A 7 -39.31 36.05 14.58
C ARG A 7 -39.28 35.33 13.23
N LEU A 8 -39.67 34.05 13.18
CA LEU A 8 -39.67 33.22 11.98
C LEU A 8 -41.07 33.12 11.32
N SER A 9 -42.12 33.67 11.93
CA SER A 9 -43.52 33.59 11.45
C SER A 9 -43.83 34.41 10.19
N GLY A 10 -42.81 34.89 9.49
CA GLY A 10 -42.91 35.60 8.20
C GLY A 10 -41.89 35.11 7.16
N LEU A 11 -41.25 33.97 7.38
CA LEU A 11 -40.35 33.37 6.40
C LEU A 11 -41.13 32.62 5.31
N ASP A 12 -40.65 32.77 4.08
CA ASP A 12 -41.05 31.96 2.93
C ASP A 12 -41.03 30.46 3.29
N ALA A 13 -42.03 29.69 2.84
CA ALA A 13 -42.15 28.26 3.09
C ALA A 13 -40.88 27.49 2.67
N TYR A 14 -40.15 28.00 1.68
CA TYR A 14 -38.84 27.50 1.30
C TYR A 14 -37.81 27.60 2.43
N VAL A 15 -37.72 28.73 3.12
CA VAL A 15 -36.72 28.95 4.18
C VAL A 15 -37.01 28.09 5.40
N ASP A 16 -38.30 27.94 5.78
CA ASP A 16 -38.67 27.00 6.85
C ASP A 16 -38.30 25.55 6.47
N GLY A 17 -38.56 25.15 5.23
CA GLY A 17 -38.15 23.86 4.68
C GLY A 17 -36.63 23.65 4.75
N ALA A 18 -35.84 24.63 4.29
CA ALA A 18 -34.38 24.58 4.31
C ALA A 18 -33.85 24.46 5.74
N MET A 19 -34.38 25.23 6.70
CA MET A 19 -33.98 25.14 8.11
C MET A 19 -34.27 23.78 8.73
N ARG A 20 -35.38 23.13 8.35
CA ARG A 20 -35.69 21.75 8.78
C ARG A 20 -34.71 20.75 8.22
N VAL A 21 -34.34 20.85 6.94
CA VAL A 21 -33.31 20.01 6.32
C VAL A 21 -31.98 20.16 7.04
N ILE A 22 -31.55 21.39 7.32
CA ILE A 22 -30.31 21.68 8.06
C ILE A 22 -30.34 21.02 9.45
N THR A 23 -31.42 21.25 10.22
CA THR A 23 -31.58 20.71 11.57
C THR A 23 -31.60 19.18 11.59
N PHE A 24 -32.17 18.57 10.56
CA PHE A 24 -32.19 17.12 10.38
C PHE A 24 -30.76 16.56 10.22
N TYR A 25 -29.95 17.12 9.32
CA TYR A 25 -28.58 16.67 9.12
C TYR A 25 -27.67 16.97 10.31
N ASP A 26 -27.84 18.13 10.97
CA ASP A 26 -27.12 18.44 12.21
C ASP A 26 -27.37 17.37 13.28
N THR A 27 -28.61 16.89 13.38
CA THR A 27 -28.97 15.81 14.32
C THR A 27 -28.29 14.50 13.95
N LEU A 28 -28.27 14.13 12.67
CA LEU A 28 -27.60 12.91 12.18
C LEU A 28 -26.08 12.98 12.43
N MET A 29 -25.46 14.13 12.12
CA MET A 29 -24.03 14.37 12.33
C MET A 29 -23.65 14.28 13.82
N ARG A 30 -24.47 14.88 14.70
CA ARG A 30 -24.30 14.77 16.17
C ARG A 30 -24.40 13.32 16.66
N ARG A 31 -25.32 12.52 16.10
CA ARG A 31 -25.50 11.11 16.42
C ARG A 31 -24.46 10.18 15.79
N ARG A 32 -23.58 10.71 14.93
CA ARG A 32 -22.49 9.96 14.30
C ARG A 32 -22.98 8.74 13.49
N VAL A 33 -24.07 8.91 12.74
CA VAL A 33 -24.60 7.84 11.90
C VAL A 33 -23.65 7.48 10.74
N ASP A 34 -23.71 6.23 10.28
CA ASP A 34 -22.90 5.74 9.16
C ASP A 34 -23.50 6.08 7.78
N LEU A 35 -22.75 5.85 6.69
CA LEU A 35 -23.22 6.17 5.33
C LEU A 35 -24.53 5.44 4.94
N PRO A 36 -24.73 4.14 5.26
CA PRO A 36 -26.03 3.49 5.05
C PRO A 36 -27.18 4.14 5.81
N ALA A 37 -26.99 4.55 7.06
CA ALA A 37 -28.02 5.24 7.83
C ALA A 37 -28.29 6.66 7.29
N LEU A 38 -27.26 7.39 6.83
CA LEU A 38 -27.42 8.67 6.15
C LEU A 38 -28.28 8.51 4.89
N ALA A 39 -27.89 7.64 3.96
CA ALA A 39 -28.64 7.41 2.72
C ALA A 39 -30.10 7.01 2.98
N ARG A 40 -30.34 6.14 3.97
CA ARG A 40 -31.70 5.74 4.37
C ARG A 40 -32.52 6.90 4.93
N ALA A 41 -31.94 7.69 5.82
CA ALA A 41 -32.62 8.83 6.42
C ALA A 41 -32.92 9.92 5.38
N SER A 42 -31.97 10.18 4.46
CA SER A 42 -32.13 11.10 3.34
C SER A 42 -33.21 10.65 2.36
N ALA A 43 -33.31 9.35 2.07
CA ALA A 43 -34.37 8.82 1.21
C ALA A 43 -35.76 9.07 1.81
N GLY A 44 -35.90 8.87 3.13
CA GLY A 44 -37.14 9.19 3.85
C GLY A 44 -37.47 10.68 3.83
N LEU A 45 -36.47 11.55 4.01
CA LEU A 45 -36.68 13.01 3.96
C LEU A 45 -37.01 13.53 2.55
N ALA A 46 -36.39 12.96 1.52
CA ALA A 46 -36.58 13.36 0.13
C ALA A 46 -37.84 12.74 -0.51
N GLU A 47 -38.43 11.73 0.13
CA GLU A 47 -39.54 10.92 -0.39
C GLU A 47 -39.22 10.26 -1.75
N CYS A 48 -37.94 9.99 -2.02
CA CYS A 48 -37.46 9.30 -3.21
C CYS A 48 -36.17 8.53 -2.89
N VAL A 49 -35.59 7.84 -3.87
CA VAL A 49 -34.32 7.13 -3.64
C VAL A 49 -33.21 8.15 -3.42
N ALA A 50 -32.46 7.97 -2.34
CA ALA A 50 -31.23 8.73 -2.07
C ALA A 50 -30.02 7.80 -2.08
N ALA A 51 -28.91 8.31 -2.57
CA ALA A 51 -27.75 7.51 -2.84
C ALA A 51 -26.42 8.23 -2.58
N ILE A 52 -25.44 7.43 -2.19
CA ILE A 52 -24.06 7.85 -1.87
C ILE A 52 -23.11 6.89 -2.56
N CYS A 53 -22.10 7.40 -3.26
CA CYS A 53 -20.98 6.61 -3.78
C CYS A 53 -19.67 7.30 -3.41
N LEU A 54 -18.72 6.55 -2.83
CA LEU A 54 -17.35 7.03 -2.62
C LEU A 54 -16.42 6.41 -3.65
N HIS A 55 -15.58 7.23 -4.29
CA HIS A 55 -14.64 6.80 -5.34
C HIS A 55 -13.74 5.63 -4.89
N GLY A 56 -13.27 5.65 -3.64
CA GLY A 56 -12.40 4.62 -3.09
C GLY A 56 -13.06 3.23 -2.90
N THR A 57 -14.39 3.15 -2.88
CA THR A 57 -15.11 1.87 -2.72
C THR A 57 -15.81 1.42 -4.00
N GLY A 58 -16.13 2.34 -4.91
CA GLY A 58 -16.86 2.08 -6.16
C GLY A 58 -18.28 1.53 -5.98
N ARG A 59 -18.79 1.39 -4.74
CA ARG A 59 -20.08 0.78 -4.44
C ARG A 59 -21.10 1.84 -4.05
N ALA A 60 -22.17 1.94 -4.84
CA ALA A 60 -23.31 2.80 -4.54
C ALA A 60 -24.12 2.25 -3.35
N ILE A 61 -24.33 3.09 -2.34
CA ILE A 61 -25.26 2.86 -1.24
C ILE A 61 -26.56 3.55 -1.62
N ARG A 62 -27.62 2.79 -1.88
CA ARG A 62 -28.91 3.30 -2.36
C ARG A 62 -30.05 2.82 -1.47
N PHE A 63 -30.90 3.73 -1.01
CA PHE A 63 -32.08 3.40 -0.21
C PHE A 63 -33.33 4.06 -0.78
N ALA A 64 -34.44 3.33 -0.75
CA ALA A 64 -35.78 3.81 -1.08
C ALA A 64 -36.41 4.52 0.13
N PRO A 65 -37.46 5.35 -0.08
CA PRO A 65 -38.09 6.12 1.00
C PRO A 65 -38.75 5.24 2.08
N ASP A 66 -39.06 3.99 1.77
CA ASP A 66 -39.54 2.99 2.73
C ASP A 66 -38.45 2.43 3.66
N GLY A 67 -37.21 2.88 3.49
CA GLY A 67 -36.04 2.50 4.29
C GLY A 67 -35.35 1.22 3.83
N ARG A 68 -35.83 0.57 2.76
CA ARG A 68 -35.23 -0.65 2.19
C ARG A 68 -34.16 -0.29 1.13
N PRO A 69 -33.19 -1.20 0.86
CA PRO A 69 -32.29 -1.02 -0.26
C PRO A 69 -33.06 -0.79 -1.56
N ALA A 70 -32.61 0.18 -2.36
CA ALA A 70 -33.32 0.53 -3.59
C ALA A 70 -33.27 -0.63 -4.61
N PRO A 71 -34.36 -0.90 -5.35
CA PRO A 71 -34.40 -1.96 -6.33
C PRO A 71 -33.42 -1.72 -7.49
N ALA A 72 -33.06 -2.81 -8.17
CA ALA A 72 -32.34 -2.79 -9.43
C ALA A 72 -33.34 -3.01 -10.59
N PRO A 73 -33.13 -2.41 -11.77
CA PRO A 73 -32.04 -1.48 -12.12
C PRO A 73 -32.21 -0.09 -11.49
N PRO A 74 -31.11 0.68 -11.32
CA PRO A 74 -31.19 2.05 -10.81
C PRO A 74 -31.93 2.98 -11.78
N GLN A 75 -32.67 3.95 -11.24
CA GLN A 75 -33.22 5.04 -12.05
C GLN A 75 -32.13 6.09 -12.30
N PRO A 76 -32.24 6.88 -13.40
CA PRO A 76 -31.34 8.00 -13.64
C PRO A 76 -31.34 8.98 -12.46
N ALA A 77 -30.17 9.49 -12.11
CA ALA A 77 -30.05 10.53 -11.10
C ALA A 77 -30.79 11.80 -11.58
N SER A 78 -31.72 12.30 -10.77
CA SER A 78 -32.44 13.56 -11.04
C SER A 78 -31.60 14.78 -10.68
N THR A 79 -30.77 14.66 -9.65
CA THR A 79 -29.86 15.71 -9.18
C THR A 79 -28.67 15.07 -8.49
N THR A 80 -27.47 15.60 -8.73
CA THR A 80 -26.18 15.07 -8.25
C THR A 80 -25.34 16.18 -7.65
N VAL A 81 -24.71 15.91 -6.51
CA VAL A 81 -23.75 16.85 -5.88
C VAL A 81 -22.46 16.09 -5.54
N PRO A 82 -21.28 16.65 -5.84
CA PRO A 82 -20.01 16.05 -5.45
C PRO A 82 -19.85 16.08 -3.93
N ILE A 83 -19.25 15.03 -3.38
CA ILE A 83 -18.79 15.00 -2.00
C ILE A 83 -17.35 15.53 -2.01
N THR A 84 -17.11 16.64 -1.33
CA THR A 84 -15.78 17.22 -1.18
C THR A 84 -15.29 17.11 0.26
N LEU A 85 -14.02 16.74 0.45
CA LEU A 85 -13.32 16.81 1.73
C LEU A 85 -11.90 17.32 1.45
N ASP A 86 -11.46 18.34 2.19
CA ASP A 86 -10.15 18.99 2.00
C ASP A 86 -9.89 19.42 0.53
N ASP A 87 -10.90 20.02 -0.11
CA ASP A 87 -10.89 20.46 -1.52
C ASP A 87 -10.73 19.34 -2.57
N GLU A 88 -10.80 18.06 -2.18
CA GLU A 88 -10.79 16.91 -3.09
C GLU A 88 -12.17 16.26 -3.24
N GLU A 89 -12.59 15.97 -4.48
CA GLU A 89 -13.83 15.23 -4.75
C GLU A 89 -13.66 13.73 -4.47
N ILE A 90 -14.35 13.26 -3.44
CA ILE A 90 -14.17 11.91 -2.88
C ILE A 90 -15.33 10.97 -3.20
N GLY A 91 -16.37 11.50 -3.82
CA GLY A 91 -17.55 10.74 -4.20
C GLY A 91 -18.67 11.63 -4.69
N THR A 92 -19.86 11.07 -4.81
CA THR A 92 -21.06 11.75 -5.30
C THR A 92 -22.27 11.31 -4.50
N VAL A 93 -23.18 12.25 -4.24
CA VAL A 93 -24.51 11.97 -3.71
C VAL A 93 -25.56 12.35 -4.75
N TRP A 94 -26.64 11.60 -4.80
CA TRP A 94 -27.72 11.87 -5.76
C TRP A 94 -29.09 11.44 -5.26
N LEU A 95 -30.11 12.00 -5.89
CA LEU A 95 -31.51 11.58 -5.77
C LEU A 95 -31.97 10.92 -7.08
N GLU A 96 -32.91 9.99 -6.98
CA GLU A 96 -33.62 9.42 -8.13
C GLU A 96 -35.12 9.77 -7.98
N ARG A 97 -35.46 11.04 -8.24
CA ARG A 97 -36.83 11.54 -8.11
C ARG A 97 -37.67 11.20 -9.35
N PRO A 98 -38.88 10.63 -9.19
CA PRO A 98 -39.82 10.52 -10.29
C PRO A 98 -40.47 11.90 -10.55
N GLY A 99 -39.96 12.63 -11.54
CA GLY A 99 -40.46 13.96 -11.92
C GLY A 99 -39.43 15.08 -11.76
N PRO A 100 -39.85 16.36 -11.84
CA PRO A 100 -38.94 17.49 -11.73
C PRO A 100 -38.33 17.58 -10.32
N PRO A 101 -37.11 18.15 -10.18
CA PRO A 101 -36.49 18.39 -8.88
C PRO A 101 -37.39 19.23 -7.96
N ASN A 102 -37.40 18.88 -6.68
CA ASN A 102 -38.03 19.70 -5.63
C ASN A 102 -37.07 20.86 -5.30
N PRO A 103 -37.55 22.10 -5.07
CA PRO A 103 -36.70 23.21 -4.65
C PRO A 103 -35.76 22.91 -3.48
N LEU A 104 -36.16 22.04 -2.54
CA LEU A 104 -35.34 21.66 -1.39
C LEU A 104 -34.28 20.58 -1.68
N ASP A 105 -34.28 19.98 -2.87
CA ASP A 105 -33.34 18.90 -3.24
C ASP A 105 -31.89 19.39 -3.24
N GLU A 106 -31.67 20.65 -3.63
CA GLU A 106 -30.34 21.27 -3.63
C GLU A 106 -29.79 21.36 -2.21
N VAL A 107 -30.55 21.95 -1.28
CA VAL A 107 -30.18 22.06 0.15
C VAL A 107 -30.01 20.67 0.78
N LEU A 108 -30.86 19.71 0.42
CA LEU A 108 -30.78 18.34 0.92
C LEU A 108 -29.49 17.67 0.46
N LEU A 109 -29.14 17.77 -0.83
CA LEU A 109 -27.94 17.17 -1.39
C LEU A 109 -26.66 17.85 -0.92
N GLU A 110 -26.65 19.18 -0.76
CA GLU A 110 -25.53 19.89 -0.13
C GLU A 110 -25.28 19.37 1.29
N ARG A 111 -26.34 19.24 2.09
CA ARG A 111 -26.23 18.74 3.47
C ARG A 111 -25.89 17.26 3.53
N LEU A 112 -26.39 16.45 2.58
CA LEU A 112 -26.00 15.06 2.43
C LEU A 112 -24.53 14.92 2.06
N ALA A 113 -24.02 15.75 1.15
CA ALA A 113 -22.62 15.76 0.75
C ALA A 113 -21.72 16.10 1.94
N LEU A 114 -22.04 17.16 2.69
CA LEU A 114 -21.31 17.55 3.91
C LEU A 114 -21.35 16.46 4.99
N ALA A 115 -22.52 15.88 5.26
CA ALA A 115 -22.65 14.80 6.23
C ALA A 115 -21.91 13.53 5.79
N SER A 116 -21.92 13.23 4.49
CA SER A 116 -21.18 12.11 3.90
C SER A 116 -19.67 12.34 3.96
N ALA A 117 -19.18 13.56 3.74
CA ALA A 117 -17.79 13.94 3.92
C ALA A 117 -17.34 13.74 5.37
N ALA A 118 -18.11 14.24 6.34
CA ALA A 118 -17.82 14.08 7.77
C ALA A 118 -17.88 12.60 8.22
N ALA A 119 -18.82 11.81 7.69
CA ALA A 119 -18.88 10.38 7.95
C ALA A 119 -17.71 9.63 7.30
N ALA A 120 -17.29 10.03 6.09
CA ALA A 120 -16.15 9.46 5.39
C ALA A 120 -14.80 9.86 6.00
N GLU A 121 -14.70 11.03 6.65
CA GLU A 121 -13.53 11.42 7.43
C GLU A 121 -13.40 10.55 8.70
N ARG A 122 -14.53 10.28 9.36
CA ARG A 122 -14.56 9.53 10.64
C ARG A 122 -14.45 8.02 10.49
N TYR A 123 -15.12 7.46 9.48
CA TYR A 123 -15.26 6.02 9.28
C TYR A 123 -14.66 5.53 7.96
N GLY A 124 -14.23 6.45 7.10
CA GLY A 124 -13.50 6.08 5.91
C GLY A 124 -12.11 5.55 6.27
N PRO A 125 -11.51 4.76 5.37
CA PRO A 125 -10.15 4.31 5.57
C PRO A 125 -9.19 5.49 5.64
N ALA A 126 -8.07 5.31 6.35
CA ALA A 126 -6.99 6.30 6.37
C ALA A 126 -6.69 6.73 4.93
N ARG A 127 -6.77 8.03 4.61
CA ARG A 127 -6.58 8.51 3.22
C ARG A 127 -5.13 8.71 2.87
N THR A 128 -4.35 9.12 3.87
CA THR A 128 -2.92 9.25 3.76
C THR A 128 -2.29 7.91 3.45
N THR A 129 -1.27 7.92 2.59
CA THR A 129 -0.43 6.73 2.40
C THR A 129 0.18 6.32 3.73
N MET A 130 0.58 7.26 4.59
CA MET A 130 0.97 6.94 5.96
C MET A 130 -0.21 6.42 6.77
N ALA A 131 -0.04 5.26 7.38
CA ALA A 131 -1.00 4.59 8.25
C ALA A 131 -0.49 4.50 9.68
N ASP A 132 -1.40 4.20 10.61
CA ASP A 132 -1.05 3.82 11.98
C ASP A 132 -0.20 2.53 11.96
N PRO A 133 1.06 2.56 12.48
CA PRO A 133 1.91 1.39 12.55
C PRO A 133 1.27 0.19 13.25
N ALA A 134 0.44 0.41 14.27
CA ALA A 134 -0.23 -0.67 15.00
C ALA A 134 -1.24 -1.41 14.12
N LEU A 135 -1.95 -0.70 13.24
CA LEU A 135 -2.88 -1.32 12.28
C LEU A 135 -2.13 -2.10 11.19
N VAL A 136 -1.00 -1.57 10.72
CA VAL A 136 -0.16 -2.27 9.74
C VAL A 136 0.44 -3.54 10.35
N GLU A 137 0.96 -3.46 11.58
CA GLU A 137 1.50 -4.58 12.33
C GLU A 137 0.43 -5.66 12.55
N LEU A 138 -0.78 -5.27 12.95
CA LEU A 138 -1.91 -6.19 13.11
C LEU A 138 -2.26 -6.91 11.79
N ALA A 139 -2.15 -6.24 10.64
CA ALA A 139 -2.42 -6.84 9.34
C ALA A 139 -1.37 -7.89 8.92
N ILE A 140 -0.09 -7.66 9.25
CA ILE A 140 1.04 -8.52 8.83
C ILE A 140 1.53 -9.48 9.91
N SER A 141 0.99 -9.40 11.14
CA SER A 141 1.42 -10.27 12.23
C SER A 141 0.97 -11.72 12.00
N PRO A 142 1.86 -12.70 12.27
CA PRO A 142 1.50 -14.12 12.28
C PRO A 142 0.56 -14.47 13.44
N ASP A 143 0.58 -13.71 14.54
CA ASP A 143 -0.20 -13.98 15.75
C ASP A 143 -1.64 -13.43 15.66
N SER A 144 -1.92 -12.59 14.67
CA SER A 144 -3.28 -12.09 14.41
C SER A 144 -4.19 -13.18 13.87
N ASP A 145 -5.37 -13.30 14.48
CA ASP A 145 -6.45 -14.07 13.87
C ASP A 145 -6.96 -13.42 12.56
N GLU A 146 -7.65 -14.22 11.75
CA GLU A 146 -8.12 -13.78 10.43
C GLU A 146 -9.15 -12.64 10.52
N ALA A 147 -9.95 -12.58 11.58
CA ALA A 147 -10.96 -11.54 11.75
C ALA A 147 -10.32 -10.18 12.10
N ALA A 148 -9.33 -10.20 12.99
CA ALA A 148 -8.52 -9.03 13.36
C ALA A 148 -7.74 -8.51 12.16
N ARG A 149 -7.10 -9.40 11.38
CA ARG A 149 -6.41 -9.06 10.13
C ARG A 149 -7.35 -8.44 9.10
N ALA A 150 -8.48 -9.08 8.83
CA ALA A 150 -9.48 -8.58 7.89
C ALA A 150 -10.07 -7.23 8.34
N ARG A 151 -10.23 -7.01 9.65
CA ARG A 151 -10.64 -5.72 10.21
C ARG A 151 -9.56 -4.66 10.00
N ALA A 152 -8.29 -4.97 10.29
CA ALA A 152 -7.17 -4.05 10.09
C ALA A 152 -7.06 -3.60 8.64
N LEU A 153 -7.06 -4.55 7.69
CA LEU A 153 -7.03 -4.26 6.26
C LEU A 153 -8.19 -3.37 5.81
N ARG A 154 -9.39 -3.58 6.35
CA ARG A 154 -10.57 -2.76 6.03
C ARG A 154 -10.44 -1.33 6.55
N LEU A 155 -9.93 -1.15 7.77
CA LEU A 155 -9.64 0.18 8.34
C LEU A 155 -8.52 0.90 7.56
N LEU A 156 -7.62 0.13 6.96
CA LEU A 156 -6.56 0.60 6.07
C LEU A 156 -7.06 0.87 4.63
N GLY A 157 -8.30 0.52 4.29
CA GLY A 157 -8.91 0.80 2.99
C GLY A 157 -8.76 -0.30 1.94
N PHE A 158 -8.31 -1.48 2.33
CA PHE A 158 -8.27 -2.63 1.44
C PHE A 158 -9.62 -3.35 1.44
N ALA A 159 -10.20 -3.53 0.25
CA ALA A 159 -11.45 -4.26 0.10
C ALA A 159 -11.23 -5.76 0.34
N ALA A 160 -12.25 -6.41 0.92
CA ALA A 160 -12.22 -7.85 1.15
C ALA A 160 -12.12 -8.61 -0.19
N GLY A 161 -11.31 -9.67 -0.22
CA GLY A 161 -11.14 -10.54 -1.38
C GLY A 161 -10.20 -10.03 -2.48
N LEU A 162 -9.64 -8.82 -2.34
CA LEU A 162 -8.57 -8.35 -3.23
C LEU A 162 -7.19 -8.71 -2.67
N PRO A 163 -6.23 -9.09 -3.53
CA PRO A 163 -4.87 -9.38 -3.09
C PRO A 163 -4.21 -8.12 -2.52
N VAL A 164 -3.47 -8.29 -1.42
CA VAL A 164 -2.66 -7.26 -0.80
C VAL A 164 -1.20 -7.71 -0.85
N HIS A 165 -0.41 -7.02 -1.65
CA HIS A 165 1.04 -7.21 -1.70
C HIS A 165 1.69 -6.47 -0.53
N VAL A 166 2.69 -7.12 0.07
CA VAL A 166 3.50 -6.51 1.11
C VAL A 166 4.90 -6.25 0.56
N VAL A 167 5.41 -5.04 0.76
CA VAL A 167 6.77 -4.64 0.38
C VAL A 167 7.51 -4.22 1.64
N ALA A 168 8.72 -4.76 1.80
CA ALA A 168 9.69 -4.35 2.80
C ALA A 168 10.68 -3.39 2.13
N VAL A 169 10.83 -2.18 2.66
CA VAL A 169 11.66 -1.14 2.04
C VAL A 169 12.69 -0.59 3.03
N ARG A 170 13.92 -0.45 2.56
CA ARG A 170 14.97 0.37 3.19
C ARG A 170 15.25 1.56 2.31
N THR A 171 15.12 2.76 2.86
CA THR A 171 15.22 4.00 2.11
C THR A 171 15.48 5.17 3.04
N ARG A 172 16.03 6.25 2.49
CA ARG A 172 16.07 7.58 3.13
C ARG A 172 14.90 8.47 2.68
N LEU A 173 14.13 8.03 1.69
CA LEU A 173 12.99 8.77 1.16
C LEU A 173 11.74 8.52 2.02
N PRO A 174 10.84 9.50 2.12
CA PRO A 174 9.54 9.30 2.77
C PRO A 174 8.76 8.11 2.15
N LEU A 175 8.22 7.23 2.99
CA LEU A 175 7.54 6.00 2.54
C LEU A 175 6.26 6.28 1.75
N ASP A 176 5.57 7.37 2.07
CA ASP A 176 4.40 7.85 1.34
C ASP A 176 4.70 8.18 -0.12
N ARG A 177 5.85 8.82 -0.38
CA ARG A 177 6.32 9.09 -1.74
C ARG A 177 6.60 7.81 -2.51
N ILE A 178 7.24 6.82 -1.88
CA ILE A 178 7.48 5.52 -2.51
C ILE A 178 6.14 4.83 -2.83
N GLY A 179 5.23 4.80 -1.86
CA GLY A 179 3.90 4.22 -2.03
C GLY A 179 3.15 4.83 -3.23
N ALA A 180 3.12 6.17 -3.31
CA ALA A 180 2.48 6.88 -4.42
C ALA A 180 3.12 6.57 -5.79
N LEU A 181 4.45 6.39 -5.84
CA LEU A 181 5.14 6.05 -7.08
C LEU A 181 4.80 4.62 -7.54
N ILE A 182 4.86 3.63 -6.65
CA ILE A 182 4.71 2.21 -7.01
C ILE A 182 3.24 1.80 -7.17
N CYS A 183 2.30 2.58 -6.64
CA CYS A 183 0.87 2.30 -6.64
C CYS A 183 0.03 3.59 -6.85
N PRO A 184 0.14 4.28 -7.99
CA PRO A 184 -0.43 5.61 -8.19
C PRO A 184 -1.96 5.66 -8.31
N ALA A 185 -2.60 4.56 -8.70
CA ALA A 185 -4.02 4.52 -9.06
C ALA A 185 -4.88 3.70 -8.08
N ARG A 186 -4.30 3.24 -6.97
CA ARG A 186 -4.93 2.26 -6.08
C ARG A 186 -4.50 2.48 -4.62
N PRO A 187 -5.25 1.93 -3.64
CA PRO A 187 -4.88 2.12 -2.24
C PRO A 187 -3.52 1.51 -1.92
N VAL A 188 -2.69 2.34 -1.28
CA VAL A 188 -1.40 1.99 -0.68
C VAL A 188 -1.34 2.55 0.73
N LYS A 189 -0.77 1.76 1.64
CA LYS A 189 -0.55 2.12 3.03
C LYS A 189 0.88 1.84 3.43
N ALA A 190 1.47 2.78 4.15
CA ALA A 190 2.86 2.79 4.54
C ALA A 190 2.96 2.99 6.05
N ALA A 191 3.84 2.25 6.70
CA ALA A 191 4.22 2.52 8.07
C ALA A 191 5.67 2.11 8.31
N PRO A 192 6.42 2.83 9.16
CA PRO A 192 7.68 2.32 9.68
C PRO A 192 7.43 1.17 10.65
N LEU A 193 8.22 0.10 10.54
CA LEU A 193 8.26 -0.99 11.50
C LEU A 193 9.72 -1.28 11.85
N ALA A 194 10.15 -0.74 12.99
CA ALA A 194 11.57 -0.65 13.36
C ALA A 194 12.40 -0.02 12.20
N GLU A 195 13.48 -0.66 11.78
CA GLU A 195 14.40 -0.17 10.74
C GLU A 195 13.93 -0.42 9.30
N VAL A 196 12.71 -0.93 9.10
CA VAL A 196 12.18 -1.28 7.78
C VAL A 196 10.82 -0.60 7.57
N GLY A 197 10.63 0.00 6.40
CA GLY A 197 9.32 0.47 5.97
C GLY A 197 8.47 -0.67 5.44
N VAL A 198 7.21 -0.72 5.84
CA VAL A 198 6.20 -1.63 5.29
C VAL A 198 5.33 -0.84 4.33
N LEU A 199 5.11 -1.37 3.13
CA LEU A 199 4.06 -0.92 2.22
C LEU A 199 3.07 -2.06 1.98
N LEU A 200 1.79 -1.80 2.22
CA LEU A 200 0.67 -2.62 1.80
C LEU A 200 0.10 -1.99 0.53
N ALA A 201 0.02 -2.74 -0.56
CA ALA A 201 -0.45 -2.22 -1.83
C ALA A 201 -1.26 -3.27 -2.58
N THR A 202 -2.27 -2.83 -3.33
CA THR A 202 -3.05 -3.76 -4.18
C THR A 202 -2.35 -4.13 -5.48
N THR A 203 -1.36 -3.34 -5.89
CA THR A 203 -0.47 -3.58 -7.04
C THR A 203 0.88 -2.94 -6.76
N VAL A 204 1.96 -3.48 -7.33
CA VAL A 204 3.31 -2.93 -7.18
C VAL A 204 3.96 -2.79 -8.56
N ASP A 205 4.17 -1.57 -9.03
CA ASP A 205 4.98 -1.29 -10.22
C ASP A 205 6.47 -1.29 -9.83
N ARG A 206 7.17 -2.36 -10.19
CA ARG A 206 8.59 -2.58 -9.88
C ARG A 206 9.52 -1.56 -10.55
N THR A 207 9.09 -0.91 -11.62
CA THR A 207 9.92 0.02 -12.40
C THR A 207 9.94 1.42 -11.81
N ARG A 208 9.04 1.70 -10.85
CA ARG A 208 8.85 3.04 -10.27
C ARG A 208 9.51 3.24 -8.91
N PHE A 209 10.29 2.27 -8.44
CA PHE A 209 11.09 2.48 -7.25
C PHE A 209 12.18 3.54 -7.53
N PRO A 210 12.29 4.57 -6.67
CA PRO A 210 13.29 5.61 -6.85
C PRO A 210 14.70 5.06 -6.59
N ALA A 211 15.70 5.70 -7.21
CA ALA A 211 17.11 5.39 -6.95
C ALA A 211 17.43 5.51 -5.45
N GLY A 212 18.21 4.56 -4.93
CA GLY A 212 18.58 4.49 -3.51
C GLY A 212 17.54 3.84 -2.59
N ALA A 213 16.38 3.42 -3.10
CA ALA A 213 15.45 2.57 -2.36
C ALA A 213 15.77 1.08 -2.61
N HIS A 214 15.93 0.32 -1.54
CA HIS A 214 16.00 -1.14 -1.58
C HIS A 214 14.65 -1.72 -1.17
N ALA A 215 14.12 -2.66 -1.95
CA ALA A 215 12.79 -3.20 -1.73
C ALA A 215 12.74 -4.72 -1.96
N GLY A 216 12.15 -5.43 -1.01
CA GLY A 216 11.72 -6.82 -1.16
C GLY A 216 10.21 -6.90 -1.27
N ILE A 217 9.69 -7.68 -2.23
CA ILE A 217 8.26 -7.82 -2.50
C ILE A 217 7.82 -9.26 -2.18
N GLY A 218 6.82 -9.39 -1.32
CA GLY A 218 6.19 -10.67 -1.00
C GLY A 218 5.22 -11.15 -2.08
N ALA A 219 5.10 -12.47 -2.19
CA ALA A 219 4.30 -13.13 -3.23
C ALA A 219 3.09 -13.89 -2.69
N ALA A 220 3.08 -14.19 -1.38
CA ALA A 220 2.00 -14.94 -0.76
C ALA A 220 0.71 -14.12 -0.64
N ASP A 221 -0.44 -14.78 -0.78
CA ASP A 221 -1.76 -14.16 -0.63
C ASP A 221 -2.02 -13.67 0.80
N SER A 222 -1.53 -14.42 1.79
CA SER A 222 -1.67 -14.02 3.19
C SER A 222 -0.68 -12.90 3.54
N PRO A 223 -1.12 -11.75 4.06
CA PRO A 223 -0.23 -10.62 4.37
C PRO A 223 0.94 -10.97 5.29
N HIS A 224 0.77 -11.85 6.28
CA HIS A 224 1.85 -12.24 7.19
C HIS A 224 2.96 -13.02 6.48
N ARG A 225 2.63 -14.01 5.64
CA ARG A 225 3.65 -14.72 4.82
C ARG A 225 4.24 -13.79 3.79
N SER A 226 3.43 -12.91 3.19
CA SER A 226 3.90 -11.92 2.23
C SER A 226 4.93 -11.00 2.88
N TRP A 227 4.70 -10.58 4.12
CA TRP A 227 5.66 -9.80 4.91
C TRP A 227 6.95 -10.56 5.20
N GLN A 228 6.87 -11.82 5.62
CA GLN A 228 8.06 -12.66 5.82
C GLN A 228 8.89 -12.77 4.52
N GLN A 229 8.22 -13.05 3.40
CA GLN A 229 8.84 -13.14 2.07
C GLN A 229 9.46 -11.82 1.62
N ALA A 230 8.75 -10.70 1.83
CA ALA A 230 9.23 -9.36 1.50
C ALA A 230 10.51 -9.02 2.28
N ARG A 231 10.54 -9.32 3.59
CA ARG A 231 11.74 -9.16 4.42
C ARG A 231 12.90 -10.04 3.94
N THR A 232 12.62 -11.29 3.61
CA THR A 232 13.63 -12.19 3.03
C THR A 232 14.18 -11.59 1.75
N ALA A 233 13.32 -11.20 0.80
CA ALA A 233 13.74 -10.60 -0.46
C ALA A 233 14.55 -9.31 -0.28
N LEU A 234 14.17 -8.47 0.69
CA LEU A 234 14.90 -7.25 1.02
C LEU A 234 16.35 -7.54 1.45
N ARG A 235 16.58 -8.61 2.22
CA ARG A 235 17.94 -9.03 2.64
C ARG A 235 18.83 -9.46 1.47
N PHE A 236 18.25 -9.92 0.35
CA PHE A 236 18.99 -10.28 -0.86
C PHE A 236 19.25 -9.11 -1.82
N THR A 237 18.71 -7.92 -1.54
CA THR A 237 18.91 -6.77 -2.42
C THR A 237 20.37 -6.35 -2.47
N THR A 238 20.81 -5.87 -3.63
CA THR A 238 22.16 -5.36 -3.85
C THR A 238 22.09 -4.01 -4.58
N PRO A 239 23.18 -3.23 -4.66
CA PRO A 239 23.18 -2.00 -5.45
C PRO A 239 22.77 -2.22 -6.92
N ARG A 240 23.12 -3.39 -7.49
CA ARG A 240 22.76 -3.80 -8.85
C ARG A 240 21.35 -4.39 -8.97
N ARG A 241 20.80 -4.93 -7.87
CA ARG A 241 19.45 -5.49 -7.79
C ARG A 241 18.73 -4.93 -6.56
N PRO A 242 18.35 -3.63 -6.60
CA PRO A 242 17.77 -2.96 -5.45
C PRO A 242 16.33 -3.40 -5.17
N VAL A 243 15.62 -3.93 -6.16
CA VAL A 243 14.23 -4.40 -6.03
C VAL A 243 14.13 -5.88 -6.38
N LEU A 244 13.71 -6.70 -5.43
CA LEU A 244 13.57 -8.15 -5.59
C LEU A 244 12.17 -8.61 -5.23
N HIS A 245 11.58 -9.43 -6.09
CA HIS A 245 10.39 -10.19 -5.76
C HIS A 245 10.82 -11.53 -5.16
N HIS A 246 10.15 -11.98 -4.10
CA HIS A 246 10.55 -13.20 -3.41
C HIS A 246 10.59 -14.44 -4.31
N THR A 247 9.67 -14.55 -5.28
CA THR A 247 9.66 -15.68 -6.24
C THR A 247 10.90 -15.72 -7.11
N ASP A 248 11.53 -14.57 -7.38
CA ASP A 248 12.71 -14.48 -8.24
C ASP A 248 13.96 -15.07 -7.56
N LEU A 249 13.92 -15.30 -6.24
CA LEU A 249 15.01 -15.92 -5.49
C LEU A 249 15.08 -17.45 -5.69
N GLY A 250 13.96 -18.10 -5.97
CA GLY A 250 13.88 -19.56 -6.05
C GLY A 250 14.50 -20.25 -4.82
N ALA A 251 15.32 -21.28 -5.06
CA ALA A 251 15.96 -22.06 -4.00
C ALA A 251 16.96 -21.24 -3.14
N VAL A 252 17.48 -20.12 -3.65
CA VAL A 252 18.45 -19.29 -2.93
C VAL A 252 17.81 -18.63 -1.70
N ALA A 253 16.48 -18.47 -1.68
CA ALA A 253 15.76 -17.98 -0.50
C ALA A 253 16.00 -18.84 0.76
N LEU A 254 16.28 -20.14 0.60
CA LEU A 254 16.56 -21.05 1.72
C LEU A 254 17.82 -20.66 2.50
N LEU A 255 18.78 -19.94 1.87
CA LEU A 255 19.95 -19.42 2.59
C LEU A 255 19.57 -18.44 3.71
N ALA A 256 18.41 -17.78 3.62
CA ALA A 256 17.93 -16.87 4.65
C ALA A 256 17.45 -17.58 5.93
N GLU A 257 17.20 -18.89 5.86
CA GLU A 257 16.78 -19.74 6.98
C GLU A 257 17.96 -20.33 7.75
N VAL A 258 19.17 -20.32 7.16
CA VAL A 258 20.37 -20.83 7.80
C VAL A 258 20.75 -19.91 8.97
N PRO A 259 21.03 -20.45 10.18
CA PRO A 259 21.47 -19.67 11.32
C PRO A 259 22.71 -18.83 11.01
N ARG A 260 22.74 -17.57 11.47
CA ARG A 260 23.84 -16.63 11.19
C ARG A 260 25.20 -17.15 11.63
N ASP A 261 25.27 -17.85 12.76
CA ASP A 261 26.54 -18.39 13.26
C ASP A 261 27.05 -19.54 12.37
N ALA A 262 26.15 -20.40 11.88
CA ALA A 262 26.51 -21.43 10.90
C ALA A 262 26.99 -20.81 9.56
N ILE A 263 26.41 -19.68 9.14
CA ILE A 263 26.90 -18.93 7.97
C ILE A 263 28.31 -18.37 8.24
N ARG A 264 28.57 -17.79 9.42
CA ARG A 264 29.88 -17.22 9.77
C ARG A 264 30.99 -18.27 9.87
N ASP A 265 30.66 -19.44 10.41
CA ASP A 265 31.62 -20.53 10.61
C ASP A 265 31.99 -21.27 9.31
N ASN A 266 31.26 -21.00 8.22
CA ASN A 266 31.57 -21.58 6.91
C ASN A 266 32.88 -20.98 6.34
N THR A 267 33.79 -21.84 5.90
CA THR A 267 35.11 -21.46 5.37
C THR A 267 35.04 -20.50 4.18
N ASP A 268 34.11 -20.71 3.25
CA ASP A 268 33.99 -19.89 2.03
C ASP A 268 33.46 -18.50 2.39
N VAL A 269 32.44 -18.45 3.26
CA VAL A 269 31.88 -17.18 3.76
C VAL A 269 32.93 -16.40 4.53
N ALA A 270 33.73 -17.06 5.37
CA ALA A 270 34.84 -16.43 6.06
C ALA A 270 35.93 -15.91 5.10
N ALA A 271 36.17 -16.60 3.98
CA ALA A 271 37.07 -16.13 2.93
C ALA A 271 36.53 -14.88 2.23
N ILE A 272 35.23 -14.84 1.90
CA ILE A 272 34.58 -13.63 1.37
C ILE A 272 34.66 -12.49 2.38
N ALA A 273 34.45 -12.75 3.67
CA ALA A 273 34.55 -11.73 4.71
C ALA A 273 35.96 -11.10 4.78
N ARG A 274 37.02 -11.90 4.57
CA ARG A 274 38.39 -11.37 4.45
C ARG A 274 38.58 -10.59 3.15
N LEU A 275 38.04 -11.08 2.03
CA LEU A 275 38.09 -10.40 0.73
C LEU A 275 37.42 -9.03 0.79
N ALA A 276 36.34 -8.90 1.56
CA ALA A 276 35.59 -7.65 1.73
C ALA A 276 36.41 -6.49 2.33
N ALA A 277 37.59 -6.75 2.91
CA ALA A 277 38.55 -5.72 3.28
C ALA A 277 39.11 -4.94 2.07
N HIS A 278 38.96 -5.49 0.85
CA HIS A 278 39.38 -4.90 -0.41
C HIS A 278 38.14 -4.69 -1.32
N PRO A 279 37.48 -3.52 -1.26
CA PRO A 279 36.22 -3.28 -1.95
C PRO A 279 36.27 -3.51 -3.47
N GLU A 280 37.40 -3.19 -4.12
CA GLU A 280 37.59 -3.40 -5.57
C GLU A 280 37.59 -4.88 -5.96
N ASP A 281 38.16 -5.74 -5.10
CA ASP A 281 38.22 -7.18 -5.35
C ASP A 281 36.84 -7.82 -5.13
N LEU A 282 36.13 -7.39 -4.08
CA LEU A 282 34.74 -7.79 -3.84
C LEU A 282 33.81 -7.35 -4.98
N GLU A 283 34.00 -6.14 -5.50
CA GLU A 283 33.23 -5.63 -6.64
C GLU A 283 33.53 -6.42 -7.92
N THR A 284 34.81 -6.78 -8.13
CA THR A 284 35.26 -7.62 -9.24
C THR A 284 34.64 -9.01 -9.16
N LEU A 285 34.65 -9.64 -7.98
CA LEU A 285 34.03 -10.94 -7.75
C LEU A 285 32.52 -10.89 -8.02
N ASP A 286 31.81 -9.90 -7.47
CA ASP A 286 30.36 -9.78 -7.66
C ASP A 286 29.98 -9.51 -9.13
N ALA A 287 30.78 -8.72 -9.86
CA ALA A 287 30.58 -8.51 -11.30
C ALA A 287 30.79 -9.80 -12.10
N TYR A 288 31.79 -10.61 -11.72
CA TYR A 288 32.06 -11.88 -12.37
C TYR A 288 30.98 -12.93 -12.04
N CYS A 289 30.58 -13.09 -10.78
CA CYS A 289 29.46 -13.94 -10.36
C CYS A 289 28.15 -13.57 -11.08
N ALA A 290 27.89 -12.28 -11.29
CA ALA A 290 26.67 -11.82 -11.97
C ALA A 290 26.67 -12.10 -13.48
N THR A 291 27.84 -12.21 -14.12
CA THR A 291 27.95 -12.27 -15.59
C THR A 291 28.47 -13.60 -16.13
N GLY A 292 29.19 -14.36 -15.31
CA GLY A 292 29.91 -15.59 -15.71
C GLY A 292 30.94 -15.35 -16.82
N SER A 293 31.36 -14.11 -17.07
CA SER A 293 32.16 -13.76 -18.24
C SER A 293 33.13 -12.62 -17.94
N LEU A 294 34.42 -12.86 -18.21
CA LEU A 294 35.48 -11.88 -18.05
C LEU A 294 35.20 -10.59 -18.83
N ARG A 295 34.75 -10.73 -20.07
CA ARG A 295 34.46 -9.58 -20.94
C ARG A 295 33.30 -8.75 -20.39
N ARG A 296 32.19 -9.40 -20.05
CA ARG A 296 31.01 -8.69 -19.50
C ARG A 296 31.30 -8.07 -18.13
N ALA A 297 32.07 -8.75 -17.29
CA ALA A 297 32.52 -8.17 -16.02
C ALA A 297 33.41 -6.95 -16.24
N ALA A 298 34.35 -7.00 -17.19
CA ALA A 298 35.20 -5.87 -17.56
C ALA A 298 34.41 -4.69 -18.12
N ASP A 299 33.45 -4.95 -19.02
CA ASP A 299 32.54 -3.94 -19.56
C ASP A 299 31.72 -3.27 -18.44
N LEU A 300 31.22 -4.07 -17.48
CA LEU A 300 30.42 -3.58 -16.36
C LEU A 300 31.23 -2.76 -15.34
N LEU A 301 32.50 -3.12 -15.13
CA LEU A 301 33.40 -2.40 -14.23
C LEU A 301 34.11 -1.23 -14.93
N HIS A 302 33.91 -1.05 -16.24
CA HIS A 302 34.67 -0.11 -17.07
C HIS A 302 36.19 -0.31 -16.97
N LEU A 303 36.63 -1.57 -16.87
CA LEU A 303 38.03 -1.97 -16.78
C LEU A 303 38.48 -2.71 -18.04
N HIS A 304 39.79 -2.76 -18.26
CA HIS A 304 40.34 -3.61 -19.29
C HIS A 304 40.26 -5.10 -18.88
N HIS A 305 39.90 -5.98 -19.82
CA HIS A 305 39.73 -7.42 -19.55
C HIS A 305 40.95 -8.09 -18.91
N SER A 306 42.18 -7.66 -19.25
CA SER A 306 43.41 -8.18 -18.64
C SER A 306 43.55 -7.79 -17.17
N SER A 307 43.04 -6.63 -16.76
CA SER A 307 43.04 -6.19 -15.36
C SER A 307 42.06 -7.02 -14.53
N VAL A 308 40.86 -7.27 -15.08
CA VAL A 308 39.86 -8.14 -14.45
C VAL A 308 40.36 -9.58 -14.33
N SER A 309 40.98 -10.12 -15.39
CA SER A 309 41.57 -11.46 -15.37
C SER A 309 42.63 -11.62 -14.28
N ARG A 310 43.57 -10.66 -14.18
CA ARG A 310 44.61 -10.66 -13.14
C ARG A 310 44.03 -10.57 -11.73
N ARG A 311 43.02 -9.71 -11.51
CA ARG A 311 42.34 -9.61 -10.22
C ARG A 311 41.62 -10.90 -9.87
N LEU A 312 40.90 -11.50 -10.82
CA LEU A 312 40.20 -12.76 -10.58
C LEU A 312 41.16 -13.91 -10.26
N ALA A 313 42.35 -13.96 -10.86
CA ALA A 313 43.37 -14.94 -10.46
C ALA A 313 43.77 -14.77 -8.98
N GLN A 314 44.01 -13.53 -8.55
CA GLN A 314 44.33 -13.22 -7.15
C GLN A 314 43.18 -13.55 -6.20
N ILE A 315 41.94 -13.29 -6.62
CA ILE A 315 40.73 -13.61 -5.85
C ILE A 315 40.57 -15.13 -5.74
N SER A 316 40.73 -15.88 -6.82
CA SER A 316 40.68 -17.35 -6.81
C SER A 316 41.68 -17.93 -5.81
N ASP A 317 42.93 -17.44 -5.84
CA ASP A 317 43.98 -17.88 -4.91
C ASP A 317 43.62 -17.55 -3.44
N ALA A 318 43.06 -16.35 -3.20
CA ALA A 318 42.68 -15.91 -1.85
C ALA A 318 41.46 -16.68 -1.29
N LEU A 319 40.54 -17.11 -2.16
CA LEU A 319 39.36 -17.88 -1.79
C LEU A 319 39.63 -19.39 -1.71
N ASP A 320 40.73 -19.87 -2.29
CA ASP A 320 40.98 -21.31 -2.53
C ASP A 320 39.82 -21.95 -3.34
N ILE A 321 39.38 -21.22 -4.38
CA ILE A 321 38.29 -21.61 -5.28
C ILE A 321 38.70 -21.31 -6.72
N ASP A 322 38.66 -22.31 -7.60
CA ASP A 322 38.77 -22.08 -9.04
C ASP A 322 37.49 -21.42 -9.58
N LEU A 323 37.52 -20.11 -9.78
CA LEU A 323 36.37 -19.35 -10.30
C LEU A 323 36.07 -19.63 -11.78
N THR A 324 36.99 -20.28 -12.51
CA THR A 324 36.76 -20.64 -13.93
C THR A 324 35.96 -21.94 -14.07
N ASP A 325 35.98 -22.78 -13.04
CA ASP A 325 35.14 -23.97 -12.94
C ASP A 325 33.67 -23.60 -12.59
N PRO A 326 32.66 -24.16 -13.29
CA PRO A 326 31.26 -23.87 -12.99
C PRO A 326 30.82 -24.14 -11.54
N MET A 327 31.36 -25.18 -10.90
CA MET A 327 31.04 -25.47 -9.49
C MET A 327 31.76 -24.51 -8.56
N GLY A 328 33.01 -24.15 -8.86
CA GLY A 328 33.74 -23.12 -8.13
C GLY A 328 33.04 -21.75 -8.19
N LEU A 329 32.60 -21.31 -9.37
CA LEU A 329 31.82 -20.08 -9.52
C LEU A 329 30.50 -20.10 -8.74
N THR A 330 29.80 -21.26 -8.74
CA THR A 330 28.56 -21.44 -7.98
C THR A 330 28.81 -21.35 -6.47
N ARG A 331 29.85 -22.03 -5.98
CA ARG A 331 30.29 -22.01 -4.58
C ARG A 331 30.63 -20.59 -4.12
N ALA A 332 31.42 -19.85 -4.91
CA ALA A 332 31.74 -18.46 -4.64
C ALA A 332 30.49 -17.55 -4.64
N THR A 333 29.55 -17.78 -5.57
CA THR A 333 28.29 -17.02 -5.64
C THR A 333 27.43 -17.24 -4.39
N PHE A 334 27.33 -18.47 -3.89
CA PHE A 334 26.61 -18.77 -2.65
C PHE A 334 27.33 -18.20 -1.43
N ALA A 335 28.64 -18.33 -1.34
CA ALA A 335 29.42 -17.75 -0.26
C ALA A 335 29.25 -16.22 -0.19
N LEU A 336 29.34 -15.54 -1.34
CA LEU A 336 29.11 -14.10 -1.45
C LEU A 336 27.68 -13.70 -1.04
N THR A 337 26.69 -14.48 -1.47
CA THR A 337 25.30 -14.24 -1.12
C THR A 337 25.05 -14.44 0.38
N ALA A 338 25.56 -15.54 0.94
CA ALA A 338 25.42 -15.85 2.36
C ALA A 338 26.14 -14.82 3.25
N TRP A 339 27.33 -14.37 2.86
CA TRP A 339 28.05 -13.29 3.52
C TRP A 339 27.20 -12.00 3.59
N ARG A 340 26.58 -11.58 2.48
CA ARG A 340 25.69 -10.39 2.46
C ARG A 340 24.48 -10.53 3.39
N LEU A 341 23.98 -11.74 3.61
CA LEU A 341 22.86 -11.98 4.54
C LEU A 341 23.23 -11.82 6.02
N LEU A 342 24.54 -11.75 6.35
CA LEU A 342 25.04 -11.41 7.68
C LEU A 342 24.90 -9.92 7.98
N ASP A 343 25.18 -9.07 6.99
CA ASP A 343 25.11 -7.60 7.08
C ASP A 343 23.72 -7.04 6.77
N GLY A 344 22.86 -7.86 6.12
CA GLY A 344 21.51 -7.53 5.70
C GLY A 344 20.41 -7.71 6.75
#